data_AF-A0A959G7W2-F1
#
_entry.id   AF-A0A959G7W2-F1
#
_cell.length_a   1.000
_cell.length_b   1.000
_cell.length_c   1.000
_cell.angle_alpha   90.00
_cell.angle_beta   90.00
_cell.angle_gamma   90.00
#
_symmetry.space_group_name_H-M   'P 1'
#
loop_
_entity.id
_entity.type
_entity.pdbx_description
1 polymer ?
#
loop_
_entity_poly.entity_id
_entity_poly.type
_entity_poly.pdbx_seq_one_letter_code
_entity_poly.pdbx_strand_id
1 'polypeptide(L)'
;MVECFSIDDSYKAAKAIRLKKYILVCCEQGMVTMDIDGKHYEIPENHLITITSGQYQRIAACTGKAVVLSFTFDYFCKDDQDIELIFYNGLFCHFDENEVLDIGRQSEIPQLLHQIQEELQL
;
A
#
# COMPACT_ATOMS: atom_id res chain seq x y z
N MET A 1 8.10 -10.68 -7.40
CA MET A 1 8.49 -10.63 -5.96
C MET A 1 7.41 -9.89 -5.18
N VAL A 2 6.95 -10.45 -4.08
CA VAL A 2 5.94 -9.89 -3.17
C VAL A 2 6.53 -9.77 -1.76
N GLU A 3 6.16 -8.73 -1.03
CA GLU A 3 6.53 -8.49 0.36
C GLU A 3 5.31 -7.94 1.11
N CYS A 4 5.01 -8.47 2.29
CA CYS A 4 3.99 -7.93 3.19
C CYS A 4 4.61 -7.77 4.58
N PHE A 5 4.54 -6.57 5.16
CA PHE A 5 5.13 -6.30 6.46
C PHE A 5 4.39 -5.21 7.23
N SER A 6 4.46 -5.27 8.56
CA SER A 6 3.90 -4.25 9.44
C SER A 6 4.89 -3.12 9.71
N ILE A 7 4.37 -1.91 9.88
CA ILE A 7 5.08 -0.73 10.39
C ILE A 7 4.34 -0.16 11.59
N ASP A 8 5.09 0.47 12.49
CA ASP A 8 4.56 1.04 13.74
C ASP A 8 5.15 2.43 14.03
N ASP A 9 4.89 2.95 15.23
CA ASP A 9 5.40 4.21 15.75
C ASP A 9 6.93 4.28 15.87
N SER A 10 7.63 3.15 15.81
CA SER A 10 9.09 3.09 15.77
C SER A 10 9.66 3.23 14.35
N TYR A 11 8.80 3.20 13.31
CA TYR A 11 9.22 3.29 11.92
C TYR A 11 9.94 4.62 11.66
N LYS A 12 11.19 4.53 11.21
CA LYS A 12 12.00 5.69 10.86
C LYS A 12 11.83 6.04 9.39
N ALA A 13 11.60 7.32 9.12
CA ALA A 13 11.51 7.86 7.77
C ALA A 13 12.65 7.33 6.89
N ALA A 14 12.30 6.64 5.81
CA ALA A 14 13.25 6.17 4.83
C ALA A 14 13.56 7.28 3.82
N LYS A 15 14.66 7.15 3.09
CA LYS A 15 14.92 8.02 1.93
C LYS A 15 13.84 7.76 0.87
N ALA A 16 13.39 8.79 0.18
CA ALA A 16 12.49 8.62 -0.95
C ALA A 16 13.15 7.75 -2.02
N ILE A 17 12.42 6.73 -2.47
CA ILE A 17 12.88 5.75 -3.45
C ILE A 17 11.86 5.60 -4.57
N ARG A 18 12.36 5.33 -5.77
CA ARG A 18 11.53 4.91 -6.90
C ARG A 18 11.57 3.39 -6.97
N LEU A 19 10.44 2.76 -6.71
CA LEU A 19 10.30 1.30 -6.77
C LEU A 19 9.49 0.90 -7.99
N LYS A 20 9.94 -0.12 -8.71
CA LYS A 20 9.14 -0.80 -9.75
C LYS A 20 8.21 -1.83 -9.12
N LYS A 21 7.43 -1.40 -8.11
CA LYS A 21 6.48 -2.22 -7.35
C LYS A 21 5.18 -1.44 -7.18
N TYR A 22 4.06 -2.15 -7.20
CA TYR A 22 2.78 -1.68 -6.73
C TYR A 22 2.76 -1.82 -5.21
N ILE A 23 2.24 -0.81 -4.52
CA ILE A 23 2.23 -0.77 -3.06
C ILE A 23 0.84 -0.43 -2.55
N LEU A 24 0.38 -1.15 -1.54
CA LEU A 24 -0.80 -0.84 -0.76
C LEU A 24 -0.35 -0.60 0.69
N VAL A 25 -0.76 0.53 1.26
CA VAL A 25 -0.53 0.85 2.67
C VAL A 25 -1.88 0.97 3.36
N CYS A 26 -2.14 0.09 4.33
CA CYS A 26 -3.38 0.06 5.11
C CYS A 26 -3.09 0.50 6.55
N CYS A 27 -3.73 1.58 7.01
CA CYS A 27 -3.60 2.04 8.39
C CYS A 27 -4.66 1.39 9.28
N GLU A 28 -4.22 0.51 10.17
CA GLU A 28 -5.11 -0.23 11.09
C GLU A 28 -5.38 0.54 12.37
N GLN A 29 -4.42 1.36 12.80
CA GLN A 29 -4.52 2.16 14.01
C GLN A 29 -3.71 3.45 13.85
N GLY A 30 -4.31 4.58 14.23
CA GLY A 30 -3.64 5.88 14.24
C GLY A 30 -3.56 6.51 12.85
N MET A 31 -2.36 6.80 12.36
CA MET A 31 -2.15 7.52 11.10
C MET A 31 -0.78 7.22 10.46
N VAL A 32 -0.77 7.05 9.14
CA VAL A 32 0.46 7.01 8.33
C VAL A 32 0.57 8.30 7.53
N THR A 33 1.77 8.87 7.48
CA THR A 33 2.06 10.06 6.70
C THR A 33 3.05 9.71 5.59
N MET A 34 2.72 10.04 4.35
CA MET A 34 3.53 9.70 3.17
C MET A 34 3.71 10.90 2.24
N ASP A 35 4.85 10.92 1.56
CA ASP A 35 5.07 11.79 0.41
C ASP A 35 5.14 10.92 -0.85
N ILE A 36 4.32 11.22 -1.85
CA ILE A 36 4.28 10.50 -3.13
C ILE A 36 4.34 11.53 -4.27
N ASP A 37 5.36 11.44 -5.12
CA ASP A 37 5.65 12.37 -6.23
C ASP A 37 5.59 13.86 -5.82
N GLY A 38 5.99 14.16 -4.59
CA GLY A 38 6.00 15.51 -4.02
C GLY A 38 4.67 15.99 -3.44
N LYS A 39 3.61 15.17 -3.51
CA LYS A 39 2.33 15.39 -2.80
C LYS A 39 2.36 14.72 -1.43
N HIS A 40 1.67 15.33 -0.47
CA HIS A 40 1.59 14.86 0.91
C HIS A 40 0.26 14.15 1.17
N TYR A 41 0.32 13.00 1.83
CA TYR A 41 -0.83 12.15 2.12
C TYR A 41 -0.85 11.77 3.60
N GLU A 42 -2.02 11.93 4.21
CA GLU A 42 -2.33 11.43 5.55
C GLU A 42 -3.34 10.28 5.38
N ILE A 43 -2.96 9.09 5.86
CA ILE A 43 -3.79 7.88 5.80
C ILE A 43 -4.22 7.59 7.23
N PRO A 44 -5.44 8.01 7.64
CA PRO A 44 -5.92 7.79 8.99
C PRO A 44 -6.37 6.33 9.18
N GLU A 45 -6.69 5.98 10.42
CA GLU A 45 -7.24 4.67 10.77
C GLU A 45 -8.40 4.23 9.85
N ASN A 46 -8.42 2.94 9.50
CA ASN A 46 -9.40 2.34 8.60
C ASN A 46 -9.40 2.96 7.20
N HIS A 47 -8.25 3.50 6.77
CA HIS A 47 -8.04 3.93 5.41
C HIS A 47 -6.83 3.21 4.80
N LEU A 48 -6.80 3.19 3.47
CA LEU A 48 -5.66 2.73 2.72
C LEU A 48 -5.32 3.67 1.58
N ILE A 49 -4.11 3.54 1.05
CA ILE A 49 -3.68 4.18 -0.18
C ILE A 49 -2.98 3.15 -1.06
N THR A 50 -3.19 3.26 -2.36
CA THR A 50 -2.48 2.46 -3.37
C THR A 50 -1.53 3.33 -4.17
N ILE A 51 -0.37 2.78 -4.49
CA ILE A 51 0.75 3.49 -5.11
C ILE A 51 1.18 2.71 -6.34
N THR A 52 1.12 3.37 -7.49
CA THR A 52 1.40 2.77 -8.78
C THR A 52 2.90 2.62 -8.98
N SER A 53 3.29 1.55 -9.67
CA SER A 53 4.69 1.25 -9.95
C SER A 53 5.39 2.42 -10.64
N GLY A 54 6.56 2.79 -10.10
CA GLY A 54 7.40 3.84 -10.64
C GLY A 54 7.15 5.24 -10.09
N GLN A 55 6.23 5.42 -9.14
CA GLN A 55 6.11 6.67 -8.38
C GLN A 55 7.25 6.80 -7.35
N TYR A 56 7.72 8.02 -7.09
CA TYR A 56 8.64 8.32 -5.99
C TYR A 56 7.85 8.40 -4.69
N GLN A 57 8.19 7.58 -3.71
CA GLN A 57 7.45 7.57 -2.45
C GLN A 57 8.37 7.51 -1.23
N ARG A 58 7.84 8.01 -0.11
CA ARG A 58 8.45 7.93 1.20
C ARG A 58 7.36 7.85 2.27
N ILE A 59 7.48 6.90 3.18
CA ILE A 59 6.76 6.95 4.47
C ILE A 59 7.53 7.90 5.37
N ALA A 60 6.91 9.05 5.69
CA ALA A 60 7.50 10.11 6.50
C ALA A 60 7.34 9.81 7.99
N ALA A 61 6.18 9.28 8.39
CA ALA A 61 5.91 8.86 9.77
C ALA A 61 4.81 7.80 9.80
N CYS A 62 4.79 7.02 10.87
CA CYS A 62 3.65 6.19 11.25
C CYS A 62 3.39 6.44 12.74
N THR A 63 2.13 6.59 13.11
CA THR A 63 1.68 6.66 14.51
C THR A 63 0.64 5.57 14.69
N GLY A 64 0.90 4.58 15.54
CA GLY A 64 0.04 3.40 15.66
C GLY A 64 0.54 2.24 14.81
N LYS A 65 -0.32 1.66 13.95
CA LYS A 65 -0.04 0.43 13.20
C LYS A 65 -0.53 0.52 11.77
N ALA A 66 0.29 0.03 10.85
CA ALA A 66 -0.10 -0.14 9.47
C ALA A 66 0.56 -1.38 8.85
N VAL A 67 -0.07 -1.90 7.79
CA VAL A 67 0.46 -3.01 7.00
C VAL A 67 0.76 -2.51 5.59
N VAL A 68 1.94 -2.86 5.09
CA VAL A 68 2.42 -2.52 3.75
C VAL A 68 2.51 -3.81 2.95
N LEU A 69 1.75 -3.87 1.87
CA LEU A 69 1.86 -4.91 0.85
C LEU A 69 2.54 -4.30 -0.38
N SER A 70 3.58 -4.95 -0.89
CA SER A 70 4.23 -4.55 -2.13
C SER A 70 4.45 -5.75 -3.05
N PHE A 71 4.24 -5.56 -4.35
CA PHE A 71 4.43 -6.62 -5.33
C PHE A 71 4.88 -6.06 -6.68
N THR A 72 5.57 -6.89 -7.45
CA THR A 72 5.96 -6.58 -8.83
C THR A 72 4.88 -7.04 -9.81
N PHE A 73 4.85 -6.41 -11.00
CA PHE A 73 3.84 -6.71 -12.03
C PHE A 73 3.80 -8.20 -12.42
N ASP A 74 4.97 -8.82 -12.60
CA ASP A 74 5.15 -10.24 -12.93
C ASP A 74 4.65 -11.20 -11.85
N TYR A 75 4.49 -10.74 -10.61
CA TYR A 75 3.93 -11.57 -9.55
C TYR A 75 2.40 -11.62 -9.61
N PHE A 76 1.78 -10.48 -9.92
CA PHE A 76 0.33 -10.31 -9.88
C PHE A 76 -0.34 -10.67 -11.21
N CYS A 77 0.24 -10.23 -12.33
CA CYS A 77 -0.33 -10.46 -13.65
C CYS A 77 0.22 -11.74 -14.26
N LYS A 78 -0.52 -12.84 -14.12
CA LYS A 78 -0.19 -14.14 -14.73
C LYS A 78 -0.91 -14.33 -16.07
N ASP A 79 -2.05 -13.67 -16.23
CA ASP A 79 -2.78 -13.61 -17.49
C ASP A 79 -3.40 -12.21 -17.77
N ASP A 80 -4.05 -12.08 -18.93
CA ASP A 80 -4.65 -10.81 -19.37
C ASP A 80 -5.84 -10.36 -18.48
N GLN A 81 -6.48 -11.29 -17.74
CA GLN A 81 -7.57 -10.93 -16.82
C GLN A 81 -7.04 -10.32 -15.51
N ASP A 82 -5.87 -10.76 -15.06
CA ASP A 82 -5.21 -10.17 -13.89
C ASP A 82 -4.81 -8.70 -14.13
N ILE A 83 -4.43 -8.37 -15.38
CA ILE A 83 -4.13 -6.99 -15.81
C ILE A 83 -5.39 -6.13 -15.73
N GLU A 84 -6.55 -6.68 -16.11
CA GLU A 84 -7.83 -5.97 -16.02
C GLU A 84 -8.19 -5.65 -14.56
N LEU A 85 -7.86 -6.52 -13.61
CA LEU A 85 -8.17 -6.32 -12.20
C LEU A 85 -7.45 -5.14 -11.54
N ILE A 86 -6.19 -4.86 -11.94
CA ILE A 86 -5.43 -3.72 -11.44
C ILE A 86 -5.96 -2.40 -12.02
N PHE A 87 -6.36 -2.44 -13.30
CA PHE A 87 -6.50 -1.24 -14.13
C PHE A 87 -7.95 -0.88 -14.47
N TYR A 88 -8.82 -1.87 -14.73
CA TYR A 88 -10.23 -1.65 -15.02
C TYR A 88 -11.09 -1.51 -13.75
N ASN A 89 -10.69 -2.13 -12.63
CA ASN A 89 -11.41 -1.98 -11.35
C ASN A 89 -10.92 -0.78 -10.52
N GLY A 90 -9.96 0.00 -11.03
CA GLY A 90 -9.48 1.22 -10.38
C GLY A 90 -8.73 1.00 -9.06
N LEU A 91 -8.26 -0.23 -8.77
CA LEU A 91 -7.54 -0.53 -7.53
C LEU A 91 -6.22 0.25 -7.43
N PHE A 92 -5.56 0.49 -8.57
CA PHE A 92 -4.40 1.37 -8.68
C PHE A 92 -4.67 2.46 -9.71
N CYS A 93 -4.47 3.72 -9.34
CA CYS A 93 -4.73 4.84 -10.23
C CYS A 93 -3.79 4.84 -11.44
N HIS A 94 -4.37 5.06 -12.62
CA HIS A 94 -3.67 5.15 -13.89
C HIS A 94 -2.98 6.51 -14.14
N PHE A 95 -3.26 7.53 -13.33
CA PHE A 95 -3.04 8.93 -13.73
C PHE A 95 -2.43 9.83 -12.65
N ASP A 96 -1.34 9.41 -11.98
CA ASP A 96 -0.53 10.29 -11.10
C ASP A 96 -1.26 10.89 -9.88
N GLU A 97 -2.46 10.41 -9.56
CA GLU A 97 -3.25 10.84 -8.41
C GLU A 97 -3.57 9.65 -7.52
N ASN A 98 -2.83 9.53 -6.42
CA ASN A 98 -3.16 8.57 -5.38
C ASN A 98 -4.32 9.10 -4.55
N GLU A 99 -5.24 8.21 -4.18
CA GLU A 99 -6.40 8.53 -3.35
C GLU A 99 -6.31 7.76 -2.03
N VAL A 100 -6.70 8.42 -0.94
CA VAL A 100 -6.85 7.77 0.37
C VAL A 100 -8.28 7.26 0.46
N LEU A 101 -8.43 5.94 0.52
CA LEU A 101 -9.71 5.24 0.48
C LEU A 101 -10.15 4.86 1.89
N ASP A 102 -11.35 5.28 2.31
CA ASP A 102 -12.01 4.80 3.52
C ASP A 102 -12.51 3.37 3.30
N ILE A 103 -11.99 2.42 4.06
CA ILE A 103 -12.42 1.02 4.00
C ILE A 103 -13.45 0.68 5.08
N GLY A 104 -13.67 1.58 6.03
CA GLY A 104 -14.58 1.39 7.15
C GLY A 104 -14.08 0.37 8.17
N ARG A 105 -14.65 0.44 9.38
CA ARG A 105 -14.25 -0.41 10.53
C ARG A 105 -14.57 -1.90 10.38
N GLN A 106 -15.48 -2.25 9.46
CA GLN A 106 -15.92 -3.63 9.23
C GLN A 106 -15.24 -4.26 8.01
N SER A 107 -14.21 -3.60 7.45
CA SER A 107 -13.46 -4.15 6.34
C SER A 107 -12.74 -5.44 6.73
N GLU A 108 -12.72 -6.40 5.80
CA GLU A 108 -11.93 -7.63 5.90
C GLU A 108 -10.49 -7.44 5.40
N ILE A 109 -10.17 -6.27 4.82
CA ILE A 109 -8.86 -5.99 4.21
C ILE A 109 -7.70 -6.18 5.20
N PRO A 110 -7.72 -5.63 6.42
CA PRO A 110 -6.63 -5.85 7.37
C PRO A 110 -6.39 -7.33 7.66
N GLN A 111 -7.45 -8.11 7.85
CA GLN A 111 -7.36 -9.55 8.12
C GLN A 111 -6.76 -10.31 6.93
N LEU A 112 -7.16 -9.98 5.70
CA LEU A 112 -6.58 -10.55 4.48
C LEU A 112 -5.09 -10.21 4.36
N LEU A 113 -4.68 -8.99 4.69
CA LEU A 113 -3.28 -8.59 4.66
C LEU A 113 -2.43 -9.36 5.69
N HIS A 114 -2.96 -9.62 6.90
CA HIS A 114 -2.29 -10.47 7.88
C HIS A 114 -2.17 -11.91 7.42
N GLN A 115 -3.20 -12.48 6.79
CA GLN A 115 -3.13 -13.82 6.20
C GLN A 115 -2.03 -13.90 5.12
N ILE A 116 -1.98 -12.93 4.21
CA ILE A 116 -0.92 -12.85 3.20
C ILE A 116 0.46 -12.76 3.88
N GLN A 117 0.59 -11.98 4.96
CA GLN A 117 1.83 -11.86 5.69
C GLN A 117 2.28 -13.20 6.30
N GLU A 118 1.36 -13.95 6.90
CA GLU A 118 1.62 -15.29 7.44
C GLU A 118 2.04 -16.28 6.35
N GLU A 119 1.36 -16.27 5.21
CA GLU A 119 1.67 -17.14 4.07
C GLU A 119 3.06 -16.88 3.47
N LEU A 120 3.52 -15.62 3.46
CA LEU A 120 4.83 -15.23 2.92
C LEU A 120 6.00 -15.51 3.87
N GLN A 121 5.73 -15.83 5.14
CA GLN A 121 6.74 -16.23 6.13
C GLN A 121 6.97 -17.75 6.20
N LEU A 122 6.22 -18.52 5.41
CA LEU A 122 6.42 -19.96 5.19
C LEU A 122 7.62 -20.22 4.26
#